data_AF-A0A656JVL7-F1
#
_entry.id   AF-A0A656JVL7-F1
#
_cell.length_a   1.000
_cell.length_b   1.000
_cell.length_c   1.000
_cell.angle_alpha   90.00
_cell.angle_beta   90.00
_cell.angle_gamma   90.00
#
_symmetry.space_group_name_H-M   'P 1'
#
loop_
_entity.id
_entity.type
_entity.pdbx_description
1 polymer ?
#
loop_
_entity_poly.entity_id
_entity_poly.type
_entity_poly.pdbx_seq_one_letter_code
_entity_poly.pdbx_strand_id
1 'polypeptide(L)'
;ASECAGRSGSAPRLLGADQTHGVLIFEDLGPQWRTARLDDLLAPGRLDALWALKRQVHAGPVPDFIRSPMADIERLRALCKRDGVALPAEHQWIDRCVDMVWQALQKCQIRSVPVHGDGVASNVMVS
;
A
#
# COMPACT_ATOMS: atom_id res chain seq x y z
N ALA A 1 -4.36 -8.18 -7.54
CA ALA A 1 -4.52 -6.93 -6.76
C ALA A 1 -5.10 -5.80 -7.62
N SER A 2 -4.46 -5.42 -8.73
CA SER A 2 -4.91 -4.30 -9.57
C SER A 2 -6.33 -4.46 -10.10
N GLU A 3 -6.71 -5.67 -10.52
CA GLU A 3 -8.08 -5.96 -10.93
C GLU A 3 -9.09 -5.74 -9.78
N CYS A 4 -8.80 -6.24 -8.58
CA CYS A 4 -9.63 -6.03 -7.39
C CYS A 4 -9.79 -4.54 -7.06
N ALA A 5 -8.70 -3.78 -7.15
CA ALA A 5 -8.72 -2.33 -6.93
C ALA A 5 -9.61 -1.61 -7.96
N GLY A 6 -9.48 -1.93 -9.25
CA GLY A 6 -10.36 -1.36 -10.29
C GLY A 6 -11.83 -1.70 -10.06
N ARG A 7 -12.13 -2.94 -9.67
CA ARG A 7 -13.50 -3.39 -9.34
C ARG A 7 -14.08 -2.76 -8.08
N SER A 8 -13.24 -2.23 -7.18
CA SER A 8 -13.72 -1.49 -6.01
C SER A 8 -14.32 -0.13 -6.37
N GLY A 9 -14.06 0.39 -7.58
CA GLY A 9 -14.43 1.75 -7.99
C GLY A 9 -13.54 2.83 -7.38
N SER A 10 -12.47 2.46 -6.68
CA SER A 10 -11.51 3.38 -6.04
C SER A 10 -10.19 3.54 -6.83
N ALA A 11 -10.06 2.83 -7.95
CA ALA A 11 -8.91 2.88 -8.84
C ALA A 11 -9.39 2.76 -10.30
N PRO A 12 -8.58 3.20 -11.29
CA PRO A 12 -8.87 2.96 -12.69
C PRO A 12 -9.09 1.47 -12.96
N ARG A 13 -10.06 1.14 -13.82
CA ARG A 13 -10.28 -0.24 -14.24
C ARG A 13 -9.07 -0.77 -15.01
N LEU A 14 -8.69 -2.00 -14.69
CA LEU A 14 -7.71 -2.77 -15.47
C LEU A 14 -8.37 -3.26 -16.76
N LEU A 15 -7.83 -2.85 -17.90
CA LEU A 15 -8.31 -3.23 -19.24
C LEU A 15 -7.59 -4.47 -19.78
N GLY A 16 -6.33 -4.66 -19.41
CA GLY A 16 -5.52 -5.79 -19.84
C GLY A 16 -4.27 -5.96 -19.00
N ALA A 17 -3.73 -7.17 -19.02
CA ALA A 17 -2.48 -7.49 -18.35
C ALA A 17 -1.69 -8.52 -19.15
N ASP A 18 -0.39 -8.30 -19.27
CA ASP A 18 0.58 -9.31 -19.69
C ASP A 18 1.42 -9.65 -18.47
N GLN A 19 1.10 -10.77 -17.83
CA GLN A 19 1.79 -11.20 -16.61
C GLN A 19 3.21 -11.68 -16.89
N THR A 20 3.47 -12.21 -18.09
CA THR A 20 4.80 -12.70 -18.48
C THR A 20 5.80 -11.55 -18.58
N HIS A 21 5.36 -10.41 -19.10
CA HIS A 21 6.21 -9.22 -19.28
C HIS A 21 5.99 -8.15 -18.21
N GLY A 22 5.08 -8.36 -17.25
CA GLY A 22 4.80 -7.42 -16.17
C GLY A 22 4.10 -6.14 -16.61
N VAL A 23 3.28 -6.20 -17.68
CA VAL A 23 2.57 -5.04 -18.23
C VAL A 23 1.13 -5.00 -17.72
N LEU A 24 0.67 -3.82 -17.31
CA LEU A 24 -0.71 -3.55 -16.92
C LEU A 24 -1.25 -2.37 -17.73
N ILE A 25 -2.45 -2.51 -18.29
CA ILE A 25 -3.13 -1.47 -19.07
C ILE A 25 -4.37 -1.06 -18.29
N PHE A 26 -4.49 0.23 -17.99
CA PHE A 26 -5.62 0.81 -17.27
C PHE A 26 -6.40 1.76 -18.16
N GLU A 27 -7.64 2.06 -17.77
CA GLU A 27 -8.40 3.15 -18.39
C GLU A 27 -7.72 4.50 -18.14
N ASP A 28 -7.79 5.37 -19.15
CA ASP A 28 -7.36 6.77 -19.02
C ASP A 28 -8.42 7.55 -18.24
N LEU A 29 -7.99 8.29 -17.22
CA LEU A 29 -8.86 9.15 -16.42
C LEU A 29 -9.17 10.47 -17.14
N GLY A 30 -8.35 10.85 -18.13
CA GLY A 30 -8.45 12.10 -18.87
C GLY A 30 -7.54 13.23 -18.35
N PRO A 31 -7.39 14.31 -19.13
CA PRO A 31 -6.35 15.33 -18.94
C PRO A 31 -6.52 16.21 -17.69
N GLN A 32 -7.70 16.22 -17.10
CA GLN A 32 -8.00 16.96 -15.87
C GLN A 32 -7.41 16.30 -14.62
N TRP A 33 -7.06 15.01 -14.71
CA TRP A 33 -6.50 14.28 -13.59
C TRP A 33 -5.00 14.44 -13.52
N ARG A 34 -4.50 14.59 -12.31
CA ARG A 34 -3.07 14.59 -12.01
C ARG A 34 -2.80 13.88 -10.69
N THR A 35 -1.55 13.49 -10.48
CA THR A 35 -1.10 13.00 -9.18
C THR A 35 -1.22 14.10 -8.13
N ALA A 36 -1.66 13.75 -6.93
CA ALA A 36 -1.74 14.66 -5.80
C ALA A 36 -0.35 15.01 -5.27
N ARG A 37 -0.23 16.21 -4.72
CA ARG A 37 0.83 16.64 -3.81
C ARG A 37 0.31 16.56 -2.38
N LEU A 38 1.21 16.63 -1.40
CA LEU A 38 0.81 16.61 0.01
C LEU A 38 -0.19 17.74 0.32
N ASP A 39 0.08 18.95 -0.18
CA ASP A 39 -0.78 20.12 0.07
C ASP A 39 -2.19 19.96 -0.52
N ASP A 40 -2.36 19.22 -1.63
CA ASP A 40 -3.68 18.92 -2.19
C ASP A 40 -4.52 18.10 -1.21
N LEU A 41 -3.89 17.20 -0.44
CA LEU A 41 -4.57 16.31 0.50
C LEU A 41 -4.88 17.00 1.84
N LEU A 42 -4.20 18.10 2.14
CA LEU A 42 -4.42 18.91 3.33
C LEU A 42 -5.51 19.98 3.13
N ALA A 43 -5.92 20.24 1.90
CA ALA A 43 -7.03 21.14 1.63
C ALA A 43 -8.32 20.65 2.31
N PRO A 44 -9.21 21.56 2.76
CA PRO A 44 -10.43 21.19 3.47
C PRO A 44 -11.24 20.12 2.74
N GLY A 45 -11.61 19.05 3.46
CA GLY A 45 -12.41 17.94 2.94
C GLY A 45 -11.68 16.91 2.06
N ARG A 46 -10.45 17.19 1.61
CA ARG A 46 -9.69 16.24 0.75
C ARG A 46 -9.23 15.01 1.52
N LEU A 47 -8.85 15.16 2.80
CA LEU A 47 -8.50 14.03 3.65
C LEU A 47 -9.71 13.11 3.91
N ASP A 48 -10.90 13.69 4.14
CA ASP A 48 -12.13 12.91 4.32
C ASP A 48 -12.50 12.13 3.05
N ALA A 49 -12.36 12.76 1.88
CA ALA A 49 -12.54 12.10 0.59
C ALA A 49 -11.55 10.93 0.40
N LEU A 50 -10.27 11.13 0.76
CA LEU A 50 -9.28 10.06 0.73
C LEU A 50 -9.61 8.92 1.69
N TRP A 51 -10.12 9.22 2.90
CA TRP A 51 -10.56 8.19 3.84
C TRP A 51 -11.78 7.43 3.33
N ALA A 52 -12.73 8.10 2.69
CA ALA A 52 -13.85 7.44 2.04
C ALA A 52 -13.37 6.47 0.95
N LEU A 53 -12.43 6.90 0.10
CA LEU A 53 -11.80 6.07 -0.92
C LEU A 53 -11.11 4.83 -0.32
N LYS A 54 -10.34 5.01 0.76
CA LYS A 54 -9.70 3.87 1.46
C LYS A 54 -10.73 2.89 2.01
N ARG A 55 -11.82 3.36 2.61
CA ARG A 55 -12.91 2.51 3.10
C ARG A 55 -13.57 1.71 1.97
N GLN A 56 -13.71 2.32 0.79
CA GLN A 56 -14.24 1.63 -0.39
C GLN A 56 -13.30 0.53 -0.88
N VAL A 57 -11.98 0.74 -0.86
CA VAL A 57 -11.00 -0.34 -1.08
C VAL A 57 -11.15 -1.45 -0.03
N HIS A 58 -11.28 -1.10 1.25
CA HIS A 58 -11.43 -2.08 2.34
C HIS A 58 -12.71 -2.93 2.22
N ALA A 59 -13.75 -2.39 1.60
CA ALA A 59 -15.02 -3.08 1.35
C ALA A 59 -15.04 -3.80 -0.01
N GLY A 60 -14.00 -3.61 -0.84
CA GLY A 60 -13.92 -4.14 -2.20
C GLY A 60 -13.48 -5.61 -2.27
N PRO A 61 -13.27 -6.12 -3.50
CA PRO A 61 -12.81 -7.48 -3.73
C PRO A 61 -11.45 -7.76 -3.08
N VAL A 62 -11.29 -8.97 -2.55
CA VAL A 62 -10.05 -9.40 -1.88
C VAL A 62 -9.11 -10.06 -2.90
N PRO A 63 -7.85 -9.61 -3.02
CA PRO A 63 -6.85 -10.31 -3.83
C PRO A 63 -6.55 -11.70 -3.28
N ASP A 64 -6.20 -12.64 -4.15
CA ASP A 64 -5.83 -14.02 -3.79
C ASP A 64 -4.40 -14.14 -3.24
N PHE A 65 -4.04 -13.25 -2.31
CA PHE A 65 -2.82 -13.33 -1.52
C PHE A 65 -2.94 -12.49 -0.26
N ILE A 66 -2.15 -12.83 0.75
CA ILE A 66 -2.03 -12.07 2.00
C ILE A 66 -0.59 -11.58 2.12
N ARG A 67 -0.42 -10.33 2.52
CA ARG A 67 0.88 -9.75 2.89
C ARG A 67 0.96 -9.59 4.40
N SER A 68 2.14 -9.84 4.94
CA SER A 68 2.45 -9.61 6.35
C SER A 68 3.62 -8.63 6.44
N PRO A 69 3.44 -7.46 7.10
CA PRO A 69 4.51 -6.50 7.29
C PRO A 69 5.74 -7.13 7.97
N MET A 70 5.53 -8.03 8.94
CA MET A 70 6.64 -8.69 9.62
C MET A 70 7.39 -9.66 8.70
N ALA A 71 6.69 -10.43 7.86
CA ALA A 71 7.34 -11.31 6.90
C ALA A 71 8.18 -10.51 5.88
N ASP A 72 7.69 -9.34 5.46
CA ASP A 72 8.44 -8.43 4.58
C ASP A 72 9.70 -7.88 5.29
N ILE A 73 9.61 -7.51 6.56
CA ILE A 73 10.75 -7.05 7.38
C ILE A 73 11.77 -8.18 7.58
N GLU A 74 11.35 -9.39 7.93
CA GLU A 74 12.23 -10.56 8.09
C GLU A 74 12.97 -10.88 6.80
N ARG A 75 12.27 -10.82 5.65
CA ARG A 75 12.90 -10.96 4.34
C ARG A 75 13.97 -9.90 4.11
N LEU A 76 13.69 -8.62 4.40
CA LEU A 76 14.66 -7.53 4.24
C LEU A 76 15.87 -7.71 5.17
N ARG A 77 15.66 -8.10 6.43
CA ARG A 77 16.75 -8.44 7.38
C ARG A 77 17.65 -9.55 6.82
N ALA A 78 17.04 -10.61 6.27
CA ALA A 78 17.79 -11.72 5.68
C ALA A 78 18.61 -11.29 4.45
N LEU A 79 18.05 -10.44 3.59
CA LEU A 79 18.75 -9.86 2.43
C LEU A 79 19.93 -8.99 2.87
N CYS A 80 19.73 -8.09 3.85
CA CYS A 80 20.80 -7.25 4.37
C CYS A 80 21.96 -8.08 4.94
N LYS A 81 21.64 -9.15 5.69
CA LYS A 81 22.64 -10.07 6.23
C LYS A 81 23.39 -10.82 5.12
N ARG A 82 22.66 -11.36 4.14
CA ARG A 82 23.23 -12.11 3.01
C ARG A 82 24.20 -11.23 2.21
N ASP A 83 23.81 -9.98 1.96
CA ASP A 83 24.53 -9.06 1.08
C ASP A 83 25.56 -8.18 1.83
N GLY A 84 25.71 -8.38 3.14
CA GLY A 84 26.68 -7.63 3.96
C GLY A 84 26.39 -6.13 4.00
N VAL A 85 25.11 -5.74 3.95
CA VAL A 85 24.69 -4.33 3.92
C VAL A 85 25.09 -3.64 5.23
N ALA A 86 25.81 -2.53 5.12
CA ALA A 86 26.12 -1.66 6.25
C ALA A 86 24.83 -0.93 6.69
N LEU A 87 24.28 -1.34 7.82
CA LEU A 87 23.12 -0.69 8.42
C LEU A 87 23.53 0.52 9.26
N PRO A 88 22.64 1.51 9.45
CA PRO A 88 22.89 2.63 10.34
C PRO A 88 23.30 2.18 11.74
N ALA A 89 24.06 3.05 12.42
CA ALA A 89 24.29 2.90 13.86
C ALA A 89 22.95 2.76 14.59
N GLU A 90 22.91 1.90 15.62
CA GLU A 90 21.72 1.65 16.44
C GLU A 90 20.53 0.96 15.74
N HIS A 91 20.67 0.41 14.52
CA HIS A 91 19.58 -0.34 13.87
C HIS A 91 19.00 -1.46 14.75
N GLN A 92 19.81 -2.09 15.60
CA GLN A 92 19.38 -3.13 16.55
C GLN A 92 18.35 -2.62 17.55
N TRP A 93 18.36 -1.33 17.89
CA TRP A 93 17.32 -0.74 18.73
C TRP A 93 16.00 -0.62 17.98
N ILE A 94 16.03 -0.16 16.73
CA ILE A 94 14.85 -0.12 15.85
C ILE A 94 14.27 -1.52 15.66
N ASP A 95 15.11 -2.53 15.44
CA ASP A 95 14.66 -3.92 15.30
C ASP A 95 13.91 -4.42 16.54
N ARG A 96 14.43 -4.12 17.74
CA ARG A 96 13.74 -4.44 19.00
C ARG A 96 12.40 -3.72 19.11
N CYS A 97 12.33 -2.44 18.73
CA CYS A 97 11.07 -1.70 18.74
C CYS A 97 10.04 -2.31 17.79
N VAL A 98 10.45 -2.69 16.58
CA VAL A 98 9.59 -3.38 15.61
C VAL A 98 9.07 -4.69 16.18
N ASP A 99 9.95 -5.52 16.76
CA ASP A 99 9.57 -6.81 17.33
C ASP A 99 8.57 -6.64 18.50
N MET A 100 8.77 -5.64 19.36
CA MET A 100 7.85 -5.30 20.45
C MET A 100 6.46 -4.88 19.92
N VAL A 101 6.41 -4.01 18.90
CA VAL A 101 5.15 -3.58 18.28
C VAL A 101 4.44 -4.77 17.65
N TRP A 102 5.17 -5.65 16.96
CA TRP A 102 4.59 -6.85 16.36
C TRP A 102 3.99 -7.78 17.42
N GLN A 103 4.71 -8.04 18.51
CA GLN A 103 4.21 -8.85 19.63
C GLN A 103 2.95 -8.25 20.27
N ALA A 104 2.86 -6.93 20.36
CA ALA A 104 1.65 -6.25 20.85
C ALA A 104 0.48 -6.43 19.88
N LEU A 105 0.70 -6.24 18.57
CA LEU A 105 -0.33 -6.41 17.54
C LEU A 105 -0.90 -7.83 17.48
N GLN A 106 -0.08 -8.85 17.74
CA GLN A 106 -0.54 -10.25 17.78
C GLN A 106 -1.53 -10.55 18.91
N LYS A 107 -1.63 -9.69 19.91
CA LYS A 107 -2.61 -9.81 21.01
C LYS A 107 -3.95 -9.14 20.67
N CYS A 108 -4.02 -8.39 19.56
CA CYS A 108 -5.22 -7.72 19.13
C CYS A 108 -6.03 -8.60 18.16
N GLN A 109 -7.36 -8.57 18.27
CA GLN A 109 -8.21 -9.11 17.22
C GLN A 109 -8.23 -8.14 16.04
N ILE A 110 -7.54 -8.49 14.96
CA ILE A 110 -7.44 -7.68 13.75
C ILE A 110 -8.30 -8.29 12.65
N ARG A 111 -9.11 -7.46 11.98
CA ARG A 111 -9.81 -7.84 10.75
C ARG A 111 -8.91 -7.54 9.56
N SER A 112 -8.58 -8.57 8.78
CA SER A 112 -7.92 -8.37 7.48
C SER A 112 -8.91 -7.83 6.46
N VAL A 113 -8.49 -6.80 5.73
CA VAL A 113 -9.24 -6.19 4.63
C VAL A 113 -8.26 -5.87 3.49
N PRO A 114 -8.72 -5.75 2.23
CA PRO A 114 -7.90 -5.24 1.15
C PRO A 114 -7.41 -3.84 1.49
N VAL A 115 -6.12 -3.59 1.31
CA VAL A 115 -5.50 -2.27 1.49
C VAL A 115 -4.64 -1.95 0.28
N HIS A 116 -4.44 -0.66 0.00
CA HIS A 116 -3.51 -0.26 -1.06
C HIS A 116 -2.06 -0.69 -0.73
N GLY A 117 -1.66 -0.65 0.54
CA GLY A 117 -0.33 -1.02 0.99
C GLY A 117 0.77 0.05 0.81
N ASP A 118 0.49 1.13 0.08
CA ASP A 118 1.44 2.24 -0.16
C ASP A 118 0.70 3.56 -0.45
N GLY A 119 0.24 4.22 0.63
CA GLY A 119 -0.65 5.38 0.55
C GLY A 119 0.05 6.73 0.34
N VAL A 120 1.14 6.79 -0.43
CA VAL A 120 1.85 8.04 -0.75
C VAL A 120 1.02 8.94 -1.67
N ALA A 121 1.22 10.27 -1.57
CA ALA A 121 0.41 11.25 -2.30
C ALA A 121 0.45 11.07 -3.82
N SER A 122 1.60 10.66 -4.39
CA SER A 122 1.74 10.41 -5.82
C SER A 122 0.89 9.26 -6.36
N ASN A 123 0.38 8.39 -5.49
CA ASN A 123 -0.55 7.30 -5.86
C ASN A 123 -2.02 7.74 -5.80
N VAL A 124 -2.30 8.97 -5.39
CA VAL A 124 -3.65 9.53 -5.34
C VAL A 124 -3.85 10.45 -6.54
N MET A 125 -4.94 10.24 -7.26
CA MET A 125 -5.32 11.10 -8.38
C MET A 125 -6.30 12.18 -7.89
N VAL A 126 -6.10 13.42 -8.33
CA VAL A 126 -6.99 14.55 -8.06
C VAL A 126 -7.37 15.23 -9.38
N SER A 127 -8.59 15.75 -9.40
CA SER A 127 -9.11 16.70 -10.39
C SER A 127 -9.69 17.92 -9.68
#